data_AF-A0A379WH67-F1
#
_entry.id   AF-A0A379WH67-F1
#
_cell.length_a   1.000
_cell.length_b   1.000
_cell.length_c   1.000
_cell.angle_alpha   90.00
_cell.angle_beta   90.00
_cell.angle_gamma   90.00
#
_symmetry.space_group_name_H-M   'P 1'
#
loop_
_entity.id
_entity.type
_entity.pdbx_description
1 polymer ?
#
loop_
_entity_poly.entity_id
_entity_poly.type
_entity_poly.pdbx_seq_one_letter_code
_entity_poly.pdbx_strand_id
1 'polypeptide(L)' 'MYHDVSHLLSRLINGPLPLRQIYFASASGPAPELAYQVDFPRLEIVLEGELTDMSITAPLIPCDVLYVPAGG' A
#
# COMPACT_ATOMS: atom_id res chain seq x y z
N MET A 1 3.12 0.82 -22.51
CA MET A 1 3.18 2.23 -22.08
C MET A 1 3.78 2.24 -20.68
N TYR A 2 5.03 2.68 -20.54
CA TYR A 2 5.69 2.80 -19.24
C TYR A 2 5.05 4.02 -18.57
N HIS A 3 4.08 3.81 -17.69
CA HIS A 3 3.61 4.91 -16.87
C HIS A 3 4.81 5.30 -16.01
N ASP A 4 5.38 6.47 -16.29
CA ASP A 4 6.52 6.99 -15.56
C ASP A 4 6.10 7.08 -14.10
N VAL A 5 6.59 6.13 -13.30
CA VAL A 5 6.19 5.98 -11.90
C VAL A 5 6.42 7.30 -11.16
N SER A 6 7.43 8.06 -11.57
CA SER A 6 7.72 9.42 -11.12
C SER A 6 6.54 10.39 -11.33
N HIS A 7 5.83 10.31 -12.46
CA HIS A 7 4.67 11.17 -12.74
C HIS A 7 3.47 10.81 -11.85
N LEU A 8 3.21 9.52 -11.65
CA LEU A 8 2.18 9.04 -10.74
C LEU A 8 2.49 9.41 -9.29
N LEU A 9 3.74 9.19 -8.84
CA LEU A 9 4.21 9.58 -7.51
C LEU A 9 4.12 11.10 -7.32
N SER A 10 4.50 11.90 -8.31
CA SER A 10 4.42 13.36 -8.22
C SER A 10 2.96 13.83 -8.12
N ARG A 11 2.02 13.21 -8.84
CA ARG A 11 0.58 13.48 -8.72
C ARG A 11 0.02 13.05 -7.37
N LEU A 12 0.53 11.97 -6.78
CA LEU A 12 0.13 11.49 -5.46
C LEU A 12 0.67 12.42 -4.34
N ILE A 13 1.93 12.86 -4.45
CA ILE A 13 2.59 13.77 -3.50
C ILE A 13 1.99 15.19 -3.58
N ASN A 14 1.77 15.70 -4.80
CA ASN A 14 1.24 17.05 -5.02
C ASN A 14 -0.28 17.07 -5.20
N GLY A 15 -0.95 15.94 -4.96
CA GLY A 15 -2.39 15.82 -5.08
C GLY A 15 -3.12 16.58 -3.97
N PRO A 16 -4.40 16.93 -4.17
CA PRO A 16 -5.22 17.58 -3.14
C PRO A 16 -5.50 16.67 -1.93
N LEU A 17 -5.28 15.36 -2.07
CA LEU A 17 -5.35 14.39 -0.99
C LEU A 17 -3.96 14.29 -0.34
N PRO A 18 -3.76 14.82 0.88
CA PRO A 18 -2.46 14.75 1.53
C PRO A 18 -2.12 13.29 1.84
N LEU A 19 -1.00 12.80 1.30
CA LEU A 19 -0.31 11.61 1.80
C LEU A 19 0.10 11.88 3.26
N ARG A 20 -0.75 11.54 4.22
CA ARG A 20 -0.53 11.87 5.64
C ARG A 20 0.56 11.01 6.27
N GLN A 21 0.67 9.74 5.88
CA GLN A 21 1.55 8.76 6.53
C GLN A 21 2.09 7.77 5.51
N ILE A 22 3.40 7.57 5.52
CA ILE A 22 4.09 6.51 4.77
C ILE A 22 4.73 5.60 5.81
N TYR A 23 4.39 4.31 5.75
CA TYR A 23 4.93 3.30 6.66
C TYR A 23 5.69 2.25 5.86
N PHE A 24 6.88 1.90 6.33
CA PHE A 24 7.64 0.77 5.82
C PHE A 24 7.48 -0.37 6.82
N ALA A 25 6.77 -1.42 6.43
CA ALA A 25 6.72 -2.64 7.22
C ALA A 25 8.14 -3.20 7.34
N SER A 26 8.68 -3.21 8.56
CA SER A 26 9.98 -3.83 8.83
C SER A 26 9.78 -5.35 8.91
N ALA A 27 10.77 -6.13 8.48
CA ALA A 27 10.71 -7.60 8.43
C ALA A 27 10.57 -8.32 9.80
N SER A 28 10.29 -7.57 10.87
CA SER A 28 10.26 -8.01 12.26
C SER A 28 8.95 -8.71 12.68
N GLY A 29 8.02 -8.92 11.75
CA GLY A 29 6.76 -9.64 12.00
C GLY A 29 5.56 -9.05 11.25
N PRO A 30 4.40 -9.73 11.27
CA PRO A 30 3.17 -9.21 10.68
C PRO A 30 2.75 -7.91 11.37
N ALA A 31 2.24 -6.95 10.59
CA ALA A 31 1.67 -5.73 11.16
C ALA A 31 0.50 -6.10 12.09
N PRO A 32 0.31 -5.39 13.22
CA PRO A 32 -0.82 -5.64 14.11
C PRO A 32 -2.16 -5.52 13.35
N GLU A 33 -3.14 -6.37 13.65
CA GLU A 33 -4.48 -6.32 13.01
C GLU A 33 -5.13 -4.93 13.11
N LEU A 34 -4.87 -4.21 14.21
CA LEU A 34 -5.37 -2.84 14.41
C LEU A 34 -4.75 -1.82 13.44
N ALA A 35 -3.56 -2.07 12.91
CA ALA A 35 -2.98 -1.22 11.87
C ALA A 35 -3.80 -1.31 10.55
N TYR A 36 -4.56 -2.41 10.39
CA TYR A 36 -5.46 -2.60 9.25
C TYR A 36 -6.87 -1.99 9.47
N GLN A 37 -7.22 -1.53 10.67
CA GLN A 37 -8.52 -0.90 10.94
C GLN A 37 -8.36 0.62 11.05
N VAL A 38 -8.36 1.31 9.91
CA VAL A 38 -8.25 2.78 9.86
C VAL A 38 -9.36 3.39 9.03
N ASP A 39 -9.86 4.55 9.46
CA ASP A 39 -10.94 5.32 8.79
C ASP A 39 -10.48 6.07 7.52
N PHE A 40 -9.37 5.65 6.91
CA PHE A 40 -8.84 6.26 5.69
C PHE A 40 -8.36 5.18 4.70
N PRO A 41 -8.43 5.43 3.39
CA PRO A 41 -7.94 4.47 2.40
C PRO A 41 -6.43 4.31 2.47
N ARG A 42 -5.95 3.08 2.28
CA ARG A 42 -4.53 2.73 2.25
C ARG A 42 -4.12 2.20 0.89
N LEU A 43 -2.83 2.38 0.59
CA LEU A 43 -2.17 1.80 -0.55
C LEU A 43 -1.01 0.96 -0.04
N GLU A 44 -1.07 -0.34 -0.25
CA GLU A 44 -0.02 -1.28 0.14
C GLU A 44 0.77 -1.66 -1.12
N ILE A 45 2.10 -1.54 -1.05
CA ILE A 45 3.01 -1.79 -2.17
C ILE A 45 4.07 -2.77 -1.71
N VAL A 46 4.21 -3.89 -2.41
CA VAL A 46 5.26 -4.87 -2.11
C VAL A 46 6.56 -4.39 -2.75
N LEU A 47 7.56 -4.09 -1.93
CA LEU A 47 8.89 -3.68 -2.40
C LEU A 47 9.83 -4.89 -2.58
N GLU A 48 9.74 -5.87 -1.68
CA GLU A 48 10.50 -7.11 -1.67
C GLU A 48 9.70 -8.21 -0.96
N GLY A 49 9.91 -9.47 -1.32
CA GLY A 49 9.19 -10.62 -0.76
C GLY A 49 7.78 -10.79 -1.33
N GLU A 50 6.92 -11.45 -0.56
CA GLU A 50 5.52 -11.73 -0.93
C GLU A 50 4.59 -11.32 0.21
N LEU A 51 3.46 -10.70 -0.13
CA LEU A 51 2.43 -10.33 0.84
C LEU A 51 1.14 -11.11 0.54
N THR A 52 0.66 -11.88 1.51
CA THR A 52 -0.63 -12.55 1.43
C THR A 52 -1.65 -11.74 2.21
N ASP A 53 -2.72 -11.31 1.55
CA ASP A 53 -3.86 -10.67 2.19
C ASP A 53 -5.11 -11.56 2.06
N MET A 54 -5.98 -11.56 3.07
CA MET A 54 -7.18 -12.42 3.07
C MET A 54 -8.22 -12.01 2.02
N SER A 55 -8.13 -10.78 1.52
CA SER A 55 -9.08 -10.20 0.56
C SER A 55 -8.77 -10.55 -0.88
N ILE A 56 -7.62 -11.20 -1.14
CA ILE A 56 -7.14 -11.56 -2.47
C ILE A 56 -6.80 -13.05 -2.57
N THR A 57 -6.97 -13.62 -3.74
CA THR A 57 -6.78 -15.07 -3.98
C THR A 57 -5.34 -15.47 -4.28
N ALA A 58 -4.46 -14.50 -4.55
CA ALA A 58 -3.06 -14.75 -4.89
C ALA A 58 -2.17 -13.82 -4.07
N PRO A 59 -0.96 -14.26 -3.67
CA PRO A 59 0.00 -13.40 -3.00
C PRO A 59 0.43 -12.27 -3.93
N LEU A 60 0.60 -11.08 -3.36
CA LEU A 60 1.19 -9.93 -4.02
C LEU A 60 2.71 -10.13 -4.10
N ILE A 61 3.27 -9.92 -5.28
CA ILE A 61 4.71 -10.01 -5.54
C ILE A 61 5.32 -8.60 -5.62
N PRO A 62 6.65 -8.45 -5.66
CA PRO A 62 7.27 -7.13 -5.75
C PRO A 62 6.74 -6.33 -6.93
N CYS A 63 6.51 -5.03 -6.70
CA CYS A 63 5.84 -4.07 -7.58
C CYS A 63 4.32 -4.21 -7.71
N ASP A 64 3.68 -5.19 -7.07
CA ASP A 64 2.23 -5.21 -6.95
C ASP A 64 1.73 -4.18 -5.95
N VAL A 65 0.50 -3.72 -6.18
CA VAL A 65 -0.16 -2.69 -5.39
C VAL A 65 -1.55 -3.14 -5.02
N LEU A 66 -1.88 -3.04 -3.73
CA LEU A 66 -3.21 -3.29 -3.19
C LEU A 66 -3.79 -1.98 -2.66
N TYR A 67 -4.97 -1.62 -3.17
CA TYR A 67 -5.76 -0.53 -2.62
C TYR A 67 -6.75 -1.09 -1.61
N VAL A 68 -6.69 -0.60 -0.37
CA VAL A 68 -7.60 -0.99 0.71
C VAL A 68 -8.47 0.21 1.06
N PRO A 69 -9.81 0.11 0.97
CA PRO A 69 -10.70 1.20 1.33
C PRO A 69 -10.67 1.50 2.84
N ALA A 70 -11.19 2.66 3.23
CA ALA A 70 -11.37 2.98 4.64
C ALA A 70 -12.29 1.94 5.31
N GLY A 71 -11.92 1.48 6.50
CA GLY A 71 -12.66 0.46 7.25
C GLY A 71 -12.17 -0.99 7.08
N GLY A 72 -11.22 -1.23 6.16
CA GLY A 72 -10.71 -2.57 5.86
C GLY A 72 -11.46 -3.22 4.72
#